data_AF-A0AAD7CCD2-F1
#
_entry.id   AF-A0AAD7CCD2-F1
#
_cell.length_a   1.000
_cell.length_b   1.000
_cell.length_c   1.000
_cell.angle_alpha   90.00
_cell.angle_beta   90.00
_cell.angle_gamma   90.00
#
_symmetry.space_group_name_H-M   'P 1'
#
loop_
_entity.id
_entity.type
_entity.pdbx_description
1 polymer ?
#
loop_
_entity_poly.entity_id
_entity_poly.type
_entity_poly.pdbx_seq_one_letter_code
_entity_poly.pdbx_strand_id
1 'polypeptide(L)'
;MHVHVQTHPNFNPATLESVLSIISSSPSPWTHAHTLALHSGKPAPEDPIKQNTSLAHLVRERCITHGYFAAWKLLADFVSPILPSELISDVLKCIAVYSRMRQTDEDSLRRPTDLSMAVTRELTRDSIYCVGAKSLGGKEWVGSEEYTPEAQRKWSDTKFAVMSPCSSFSWLGPQHKTIAREDLNASDALALLGTVDYDYDRDDAYSPGFAHAMEIGRSYIADGPRRMQAFTLAAFLNLDVQTYVRQMHENWVAEEKSRVNDSLRCEISPTDWFVTVVADSGSLGPFGYETSVEYKDSKGAMFGALFMGHCFDLLFDRISSNAMSSVKYLSATGVTEHDVHAAFATTVADRTARRVLEVRDLALFGENSVFSMGVWAPFNGRYRTWERFVKYMRQLARSKDPKAERVLEMASELRVLPEGDTADVEELWHRATRPGVEKTLIRRVAVVQKPSPALELMHLQQPTLCNACGLGFHTALEASETDQVHVAAELPAAQISSPAVARAAAFRRAAIFATEPTCCDPCASRIGCWADSSAHTVLTALMKSDQDTSASEWMLQCHGAWAVTTWPVSVATVLSGFDLICFATQENGAMGQRDFVDC
;
A
#
# COMPACT_ATOMS: atom_id res chain seq x y z
N MET A 1 -22.38 21.31 -25.03
CA MET A 1 -21.48 20.36 -25.70
C MET A 1 -21.77 19.00 -25.09
N HIS A 2 -22.60 18.19 -25.75
CA HIS A 2 -22.99 16.86 -25.26
C HIS A 2 -21.77 15.94 -25.38
N VAL A 3 -21.20 15.56 -24.24
CA VAL A 3 -20.21 14.49 -24.19
C VAL A 3 -20.97 13.21 -24.50
N HIS A 4 -20.82 12.70 -25.72
CA HIS A 4 -21.09 11.30 -26.01
C HIS A 4 -20.14 10.49 -25.14
N VAL A 5 -20.65 10.02 -24.00
CA VAL A 5 -20.03 8.90 -23.30
C VAL A 5 -20.17 7.72 -24.24
N GLN A 6 -19.09 7.41 -24.97
CA GLN A 6 -18.98 6.12 -25.63
C GLN A 6 -19.25 5.07 -24.55
N THR A 7 -20.33 4.32 -24.72
CA THR A 7 -20.59 3.09 -23.99
C THR A 7 -19.39 2.18 -24.25
N HIS A 8 -18.42 2.15 -23.34
CA HIS A 8 -17.30 1.21 -23.41
C HIS A 8 -17.88 -0.21 -23.44
N PRO A 9 -17.70 -0.98 -24.53
CA PRO A 9 -18.39 -2.25 -24.72
C PRO A 9 -17.68 -3.44 -24.06
N ASN A 10 -16.61 -3.21 -23.32
CA ASN A 10 -15.86 -4.27 -22.64
C ASN A 10 -15.92 -4.02 -21.14
N PHE A 11 -16.87 -4.65 -20.43
CA PHE A 11 -16.65 -5.24 -19.10
C PHE A 11 -17.87 -6.06 -18.66
N ASN A 12 -17.61 -7.19 -18.00
CA ASN A 12 -18.62 -8.15 -17.55
C ASN A 12 -19.07 -7.85 -16.10
N PRO A 13 -20.28 -7.30 -15.87
CA PRO A 13 -20.80 -6.84 -14.58
C PRO A 13 -21.27 -7.96 -13.64
N ALA A 14 -20.56 -9.10 -13.62
CA ALA A 14 -21.03 -10.33 -12.96
C ALA A 14 -21.27 -10.17 -11.45
N THR A 15 -20.51 -9.27 -10.80
CA THR A 15 -20.62 -8.87 -9.39
C THR A 15 -21.94 -8.15 -9.10
N LEU A 16 -22.25 -6.98 -9.70
CA LEU A 16 -23.52 -6.27 -9.46
C LEU A 16 -24.71 -7.08 -9.92
N GLU A 17 -24.66 -7.77 -11.08
CA GLU A 17 -25.79 -8.61 -11.48
C GLU A 17 -26.05 -9.73 -10.46
N SER A 18 -24.99 -10.29 -9.86
CA SER A 18 -25.13 -11.21 -8.74
C SER A 18 -25.76 -10.53 -7.52
N VAL A 19 -25.34 -9.30 -7.17
CA VAL A 19 -25.94 -8.52 -6.07
C VAL A 19 -27.42 -8.24 -6.34
N LEU A 20 -27.78 -7.76 -7.53
CA LEU A 20 -29.15 -7.41 -7.91
C LEU A 20 -30.07 -8.63 -7.96
N SER A 21 -29.56 -9.78 -8.37
CA SER A 21 -30.28 -11.05 -8.30
C SER A 21 -30.65 -11.40 -6.85
N ILE A 22 -29.70 -11.26 -5.93
CA ILE A 22 -29.91 -11.51 -4.50
C ILE A 22 -30.90 -10.51 -3.91
N ILE A 23 -30.73 -9.20 -4.18
CA ILE A 23 -31.66 -8.16 -3.74
C ILE A 23 -33.08 -8.48 -4.21
N SER A 24 -33.26 -8.82 -5.49
CA SER A 24 -34.60 -9.10 -6.05
C SER A 24 -35.31 -10.32 -5.44
N SER A 25 -34.57 -11.23 -4.80
CA SER A 25 -35.10 -12.47 -4.22
C SER A 25 -35.11 -12.47 -2.69
N SER A 26 -34.56 -11.44 -2.04
CA SER A 26 -34.38 -11.40 -0.59
C SER A 26 -35.37 -10.47 0.11
N PRO A 27 -35.94 -10.87 1.28
CA PRO A 27 -36.74 -10.00 2.14
C PRO A 27 -35.90 -9.08 3.06
N SER A 28 -34.57 -9.05 2.88
CA SER A 28 -33.54 -8.31 3.66
C SER A 28 -33.77 -6.77 3.67
N PRO A 29 -33.14 -5.98 4.60
CA PRO A 29 -33.62 -4.67 5.05
C PRO A 29 -33.42 -3.51 4.04
N TRP A 30 -33.11 -3.83 2.78
CA TRP A 30 -33.01 -2.89 1.65
C TRP A 30 -34.27 -2.02 1.48
N THR A 31 -35.40 -2.48 2.02
CA THR A 31 -36.70 -1.79 2.10
C THR A 31 -36.73 -0.50 2.92
N HIS A 32 -35.88 -0.34 3.94
CA HIS A 32 -35.93 0.85 4.81
C HIS A 32 -35.53 2.14 4.06
N ALA A 33 -34.64 2.02 3.07
CA ALA A 33 -34.22 3.14 2.23
C ALA A 33 -35.27 3.53 1.17
N HIS A 34 -36.06 2.58 0.69
CA HIS A 34 -37.19 2.85 -0.22
C HIS A 34 -38.33 3.60 0.50
N THR A 35 -38.49 3.38 1.81
CA THR A 35 -39.57 4.00 2.62
C THR A 35 -39.30 5.49 2.90
N LEU A 36 -38.02 5.88 3.08
CA LEU A 36 -37.62 7.29 3.24
C LEU A 36 -37.75 8.12 1.94
N ALA A 37 -37.60 7.48 0.76
CA ALA A 37 -37.81 8.12 -0.54
C ALA A 37 -39.30 8.34 -0.89
N LEU A 38 -40.22 7.61 -0.23
CA LEU A 38 -41.67 7.68 -0.46
C LEU A 38 -42.41 8.74 0.37
N HIS A 39 -41.69 9.66 1.04
CA HIS A 39 -42.29 10.86 1.66
C HIS A 39 -42.93 11.86 0.67
N SER A 40 -43.16 11.45 -0.58
CA SER A 40 -43.95 12.15 -1.61
C SER A 40 -45.45 11.82 -1.60
N GLY A 41 -45.97 11.20 -0.52
CA GLY A 41 -47.41 11.06 -0.30
C GLY A 41 -48.10 9.92 -1.07
N LYS A 42 -47.38 8.84 -1.41
CA LYS A 42 -47.97 7.61 -1.97
C LYS A 42 -47.99 6.48 -0.92
N PRO A 43 -49.00 5.59 -0.96
CA PRO A 43 -49.10 4.47 -0.02
C PRO A 43 -47.88 3.55 -0.13
N ALA A 44 -47.38 3.08 1.02
CA ALA A 44 -46.26 2.16 1.09
C ALA A 44 -46.60 0.82 0.40
N PRO A 45 -45.70 0.24 -0.41
CA PRO A 45 -45.91 -1.10 -0.96
C PRO A 45 -45.91 -2.14 0.16
N GLU A 46 -46.93 -3.01 0.20
CA GLU A 46 -47.13 -4.02 1.26
C GLU A 46 -46.15 -5.22 1.22
N ASP A 47 -45.29 -5.33 0.19
CA ASP A 47 -44.41 -6.50 -0.03
C ASP A 47 -42.94 -6.09 -0.24
N PRO A 48 -42.04 -6.37 0.73
CA PRO A 48 -40.59 -6.13 0.64
C PRO A 48 -39.93 -6.70 -0.62
N ILE A 49 -40.38 -7.87 -1.10
CA ILE A 49 -39.80 -8.52 -2.26
C ILE A 49 -40.13 -7.74 -3.53
N LYS A 50 -41.36 -7.21 -3.64
CA LYS A 50 -41.74 -6.33 -4.76
C LYS A 50 -40.93 -5.04 -4.77
N GLN A 51 -40.69 -4.44 -3.59
CA GLN A 51 -39.86 -3.24 -3.47
C GLN A 51 -38.42 -3.51 -3.94
N ASN A 52 -37.82 -4.61 -3.46
CA ASN A 52 -36.45 -4.98 -3.83
C ASN A 52 -36.34 -5.40 -5.31
N THR A 53 -37.38 -6.03 -5.87
CA THR A 53 -37.47 -6.33 -7.31
C THR A 53 -37.50 -5.04 -8.14
N SER A 54 -38.28 -4.04 -7.72
CA SER A 54 -38.32 -2.73 -8.39
C SER A 54 -36.99 -1.99 -8.28
N LEU A 55 -36.33 -2.02 -7.12
CA LEU A 55 -34.98 -1.47 -6.94
C LEU A 55 -33.98 -2.15 -7.88
N ALA A 56 -33.96 -3.49 -7.90
CA ALA A 56 -33.07 -4.23 -8.78
C ALA A 56 -33.31 -3.91 -10.26
N HIS A 57 -34.57 -3.81 -10.70
CA HIS A 57 -34.91 -3.40 -12.06
C HIS A 57 -34.40 -1.98 -12.37
N LEU A 58 -34.63 -1.03 -11.46
CA LEU A 58 -34.19 0.35 -11.62
C LEU A 58 -32.66 0.45 -11.73
N VAL A 59 -31.92 -0.31 -10.91
CA VAL A 59 -30.45 -0.36 -10.97
C VAL A 59 -29.98 -1.01 -12.27
N ARG A 60 -30.62 -2.08 -12.74
CA ARG A 60 -30.32 -2.68 -14.06
C ARG A 60 -30.56 -1.70 -15.21
N GLU A 61 -31.68 -0.98 -15.19
CA GLU A 61 -31.98 0.05 -16.18
C GLU A 61 -30.92 1.15 -16.18
N ARG A 62 -30.49 1.59 -14.98
CA ARG A 62 -29.40 2.55 -14.82
C ARG A 62 -28.09 2.02 -15.38
N CYS A 63 -27.78 0.74 -15.16
CA CYS A 63 -26.59 0.07 -15.70
C CYS A 63 -26.59 0.08 -17.23
N ILE A 64 -27.72 -0.29 -17.85
CA ILE A 64 -27.88 -0.33 -19.30
C ILE A 64 -27.73 1.06 -19.91
N THR A 65 -28.30 2.08 -19.27
CA THR A 65 -28.40 3.44 -19.82
C THR A 65 -27.16 4.31 -19.56
N HIS A 66 -26.52 4.14 -18.40
CA HIS A 66 -25.45 5.03 -17.92
C HIS A 66 -24.19 4.29 -17.48
N GLY A 67 -24.16 2.97 -17.62
CA GLY A 67 -23.04 2.15 -17.22
C GLY A 67 -23.08 1.72 -15.75
N TYR A 68 -22.21 0.78 -15.45
CA TYR A 68 -22.22 0.01 -14.22
C TYR A 68 -21.90 0.83 -12.96
N PHE A 69 -20.95 1.76 -13.02
CA PHE A 69 -20.67 2.64 -11.87
C PHE A 69 -21.80 3.61 -11.56
N ALA A 70 -22.56 4.06 -12.57
CA ALA A 70 -23.77 4.84 -12.34
C ALA A 70 -24.86 4.00 -11.66
N ALA A 71 -24.88 2.68 -11.92
CA ALA A 71 -25.76 1.73 -11.26
C ALA A 71 -25.32 1.44 -9.83
N TRP A 72 -24.01 1.25 -9.57
CA TRP A 72 -23.46 1.19 -8.21
C TRP A 72 -23.75 2.45 -7.42
N LYS A 73 -23.61 3.63 -8.03
CA LYS A 73 -24.01 4.89 -7.40
C LYS A 73 -25.47 4.85 -7.01
N LEU A 74 -26.34 4.45 -7.93
CA LEU A 74 -27.77 4.41 -7.68
C LEU A 74 -28.09 3.44 -6.54
N LEU A 75 -27.53 2.23 -6.58
CA LEU A 75 -27.65 1.24 -5.52
C LEU A 75 -27.15 1.82 -4.20
N ALA A 76 -25.95 2.40 -4.18
CA ALA A 76 -25.37 3.06 -3.03
C ALA A 76 -26.25 4.18 -2.44
N ASP A 77 -26.84 5.03 -3.27
CA ASP A 77 -27.76 6.08 -2.82
C ASP A 77 -28.98 5.45 -2.10
N PHE A 78 -29.42 4.26 -2.54
CA PHE A 78 -30.44 3.45 -1.87
C PHE A 78 -29.91 2.60 -0.71
N VAL A 79 -28.61 2.36 -0.58
CA VAL A 79 -28.03 1.56 0.52
C VAL A 79 -27.17 2.39 1.46
N SER A 80 -27.25 3.71 1.35
CA SER A 80 -26.51 4.69 2.14
C SER A 80 -26.65 4.53 3.66
N PRO A 81 -27.69 3.89 4.25
CA PRO A 81 -27.64 3.55 5.68
C PRO A 81 -26.62 2.46 6.01
N ILE A 82 -26.25 1.61 5.06
CA ILE A 82 -25.41 0.43 5.23
C ILE A 82 -23.93 0.77 4.99
N LEU A 83 -23.61 1.58 3.97
CA LEU A 83 -22.23 2.01 3.68
C LEU A 83 -21.99 3.47 4.09
N PRO A 84 -20.75 3.86 4.44
CA PRO A 84 -20.37 5.27 4.54
C PRO A 84 -20.67 6.02 3.24
N SER A 85 -21.48 7.08 3.30
CA SER A 85 -21.91 7.83 2.10
C SER A 85 -20.74 8.44 1.32
N GLU A 86 -19.68 8.81 2.01
CA GLU A 86 -18.48 9.41 1.42
C GLU A 86 -17.64 8.39 0.63
N LEU A 87 -17.59 7.12 1.07
CA LEU A 87 -16.83 6.05 0.40
C LEU A 87 -17.21 5.89 -1.07
N ILE A 88 -18.52 5.90 -1.36
CA ILE A 88 -19.02 5.76 -2.73
C ILE A 88 -18.71 7.00 -3.56
N SER A 89 -18.89 8.19 -2.97
CA SER A 89 -18.51 9.43 -3.64
C SER A 89 -17.02 9.43 -4.01
N ASP A 90 -16.20 8.83 -3.16
CA ASP A 90 -14.76 8.78 -3.31
C ASP A 90 -14.35 7.80 -4.42
N VAL A 91 -14.99 6.62 -4.50
CA VAL A 91 -14.85 5.70 -5.63
C VAL A 91 -15.25 6.33 -6.97
N LEU A 92 -16.35 7.08 -7.01
CA LEU A 92 -16.79 7.74 -8.24
C LEU A 92 -15.83 8.84 -8.70
N LYS A 93 -15.25 9.59 -7.75
CA LYS A 93 -14.19 10.56 -8.06
C LYS A 93 -12.95 9.88 -8.63
N CYS A 94 -12.56 8.74 -8.06
CA CYS A 94 -11.44 7.93 -8.56
C CYS A 94 -11.62 7.58 -10.04
N ILE A 95 -12.77 7.02 -10.42
CA ILE A 95 -13.09 6.69 -11.82
C ILE A 95 -13.05 7.93 -12.72
N ALA A 96 -13.62 9.05 -12.24
CA ALA A 96 -13.60 10.30 -12.98
C ALA A 96 -12.16 10.84 -13.17
N VAL A 97 -11.26 10.63 -12.20
CA VAL A 97 -9.83 10.95 -12.34
C VAL A 97 -9.18 10.07 -13.40
N TYR A 98 -9.33 8.74 -13.33
CA TYR A 98 -8.80 7.82 -14.34
C TYR A 98 -9.28 8.14 -15.77
N SER A 99 -10.54 8.53 -15.94
CA SER A 99 -11.09 8.91 -17.25
C SER A 99 -10.50 10.21 -17.82
N ARG A 100 -10.00 11.09 -16.94
CA ARG A 100 -9.42 12.40 -17.30
C ARG A 100 -7.92 12.32 -17.48
N MET A 101 -7.24 11.39 -16.81
CA MET A 101 -5.79 11.24 -16.88
C MET A 101 -5.34 11.12 -18.33
N ARG A 102 -4.68 12.16 -18.81
CA ARG A 102 -3.97 12.16 -20.08
C ARG A 102 -2.55 11.69 -19.87
N GLN A 103 -2.00 11.06 -20.89
CA GLN A 103 -0.61 10.65 -20.91
C GLN A 103 0.19 11.64 -21.75
N THR A 104 1.44 11.89 -21.33
CA THR A 104 2.41 12.69 -22.05
C THR A 104 3.64 11.84 -22.32
N ASP A 105 4.28 12.04 -23.47
CA ASP A 105 5.57 11.42 -23.76
C ASP A 105 6.65 12.10 -22.92
N GLU A 106 7.12 11.48 -21.85
CA GLU A 106 8.27 11.98 -21.11
C GLU A 106 9.57 11.29 -21.55
N ASP A 107 10.19 11.84 -22.60
CA ASP A 107 11.62 11.64 -22.91
C ASP A 107 12.39 12.98 -22.95
N SER A 108 11.73 14.11 -22.70
CA SER A 108 12.25 15.44 -23.01
C SER A 108 12.81 16.26 -21.83
N LEU A 109 12.65 15.80 -20.58
CA LEU A 109 13.06 16.58 -19.39
C LEU A 109 14.24 15.99 -18.59
N ARG A 110 14.74 14.80 -18.94
CA ARG A 110 15.85 14.20 -18.20
C ARG A 110 17.18 14.83 -18.59
N ARG A 111 17.77 15.55 -17.64
CA ARG A 111 19.19 15.89 -17.69
C ARG A 111 20.00 14.63 -17.39
N PRO A 112 21.09 14.35 -18.13
CA PRO A 112 21.94 13.21 -17.85
C PRO A 112 22.57 13.36 -16.46
N THR A 113 22.29 12.41 -15.57
CA THR A 113 23.04 12.16 -14.33
C THR A 113 23.96 10.96 -14.56
N ASP A 114 24.97 10.75 -13.70
CA ASP A 114 25.82 9.54 -13.72
C ASP A 114 25.20 8.37 -12.94
N LEU A 115 24.00 8.55 -12.39
CA LEU A 115 23.25 7.56 -11.63
C LEU A 115 22.40 6.71 -12.56
N SER A 116 22.45 5.38 -12.40
CA SER A 116 21.69 4.48 -13.25
C SER A 116 21.21 3.23 -12.51
N MET A 117 20.05 2.73 -12.92
CA MET A 117 19.54 1.47 -12.41
C MET A 117 18.80 0.72 -13.51
N ALA A 118 19.23 -0.51 -13.78
CA ALA A 118 18.57 -1.41 -14.72
C ALA A 118 17.76 -2.48 -13.96
N VAL A 119 16.50 -2.65 -14.30
CA VAL A 119 15.69 -3.78 -13.82
C VAL A 119 15.85 -4.95 -14.78
N THR A 120 16.36 -6.07 -14.26
CA THR A 120 16.72 -7.27 -15.04
C THR A 120 15.84 -8.46 -14.69
N ARG A 121 15.71 -9.42 -15.61
CA ARG A 121 14.99 -10.69 -15.38
C ARG A 121 15.60 -11.50 -14.25
N GLU A 122 16.93 -11.59 -14.23
CA GLU A 122 17.67 -12.38 -13.26
C GLU A 122 18.09 -11.56 -12.04
N LEU A 123 18.27 -12.26 -10.91
CA LEU A 123 18.85 -11.70 -9.70
C LEU A 123 20.34 -11.40 -9.94
N THR A 124 20.65 -10.15 -10.29
CA THR A 124 22.01 -9.69 -10.52
C THR A 124 22.70 -9.31 -9.21
N ARG A 125 23.28 -10.33 -8.57
CA ARG A 125 23.87 -10.23 -7.22
C ARG A 125 25.23 -9.52 -7.15
N ASP A 126 25.90 -9.31 -8.28
CA ASP A 126 27.29 -8.83 -8.31
C ASP A 126 27.45 -7.42 -8.90
N SER A 127 26.35 -6.75 -9.25
CA SER A 127 26.35 -5.40 -9.84
C SER A 127 25.57 -4.42 -8.98
N ILE A 128 26.15 -3.24 -8.75
CA ILE A 128 25.47 -2.13 -8.09
C ILE A 128 24.56 -1.32 -9.02
N TYR A 129 24.54 -1.63 -10.33
CA TYR A 129 23.79 -0.90 -11.36
C TYR A 129 22.55 -1.63 -11.87
N CYS A 130 22.33 -2.85 -11.38
CA CYS A 130 21.20 -3.67 -11.78
C CYS A 130 20.44 -4.14 -10.54
N VAL A 131 19.16 -4.41 -10.68
CA VAL A 131 18.33 -5.02 -9.65
C VAL A 131 17.38 -6.01 -10.33
N GLY A 132 17.02 -7.09 -9.63
CA GLY A 132 16.04 -8.03 -10.19
C GLY A 132 14.63 -7.44 -10.29
N ALA A 133 13.73 -8.16 -10.94
CA ALA A 133 12.32 -7.80 -11.07
C ALA A 133 11.55 -7.74 -9.74
N LYS A 134 10.47 -6.94 -9.72
CA LYS A 134 9.43 -6.97 -8.67
C LYS A 134 8.85 -8.38 -8.57
N SER A 135 8.58 -8.86 -7.35
CA SER A 135 8.12 -10.24 -7.09
C SER A 135 7.10 -10.27 -5.95
N LEU A 136 6.47 -11.43 -5.68
CA LEU A 136 5.61 -11.65 -4.50
C LEU A 136 6.34 -11.61 -3.13
N GLY A 137 7.50 -10.96 -3.04
CA GLY A 137 8.39 -11.08 -1.89
C GLY A 137 9.29 -12.29 -2.01
N GLY A 138 10.60 -12.10 -1.80
CA GLY A 138 11.67 -13.06 -2.11
C GLY A 138 11.38 -14.51 -1.71
N LYS A 139 11.91 -15.50 -2.44
CA LYS A 139 11.46 -16.90 -2.33
C LYS A 139 11.86 -17.64 -1.04
N GLU A 140 12.58 -17.01 -0.11
CA GLU A 140 13.08 -17.66 1.12
C GLU A 140 11.98 -18.01 2.12
N TRP A 141 10.79 -17.40 2.03
CA TRP A 141 9.66 -17.80 2.87
C TRP A 141 9.04 -19.14 2.43
N VAL A 142 9.29 -19.59 1.20
CA VAL A 142 8.74 -20.85 0.68
C VAL A 142 9.39 -22.01 1.41
N GLY A 143 8.61 -22.74 2.20
CA GLY A 143 9.11 -23.83 3.04
C GLY A 143 9.78 -23.36 4.34
N SER A 144 9.67 -22.08 4.69
CA SER A 144 10.14 -21.58 5.98
C SER A 144 9.38 -22.24 7.13
N GLU A 145 10.10 -22.90 8.04
CA GLU A 145 9.55 -23.44 9.28
C GLU A 145 8.97 -22.35 10.18
N GLU A 146 9.39 -21.10 9.96
CA GLU A 146 8.92 -19.96 10.73
C GLU A 146 7.58 -19.42 10.23
N TYR A 147 7.42 -19.30 8.91
CA TYR A 147 6.25 -18.71 8.29
C TYR A 147 5.12 -19.72 8.06
N THR A 148 5.46 -20.98 7.75
CA THR A 148 4.46 -22.03 7.44
C THR A 148 3.40 -22.18 8.54
N PRO A 149 3.74 -22.19 9.85
CA PRO A 149 2.74 -22.25 10.91
C PRO A 149 1.81 -21.03 10.94
N GLU A 150 2.32 -19.83 10.67
CA GLU A 150 1.52 -18.60 10.69
C GLU A 150 0.56 -18.53 9.49
N ALA A 151 1.03 -18.95 8.31
CA ALA A 151 0.16 -19.13 7.16
C ALA A 151 -0.97 -20.14 7.45
N GLN A 152 -0.65 -21.25 8.13
CA GLN A 152 -1.63 -22.27 8.53
C GLN A 152 -2.58 -21.81 9.65
N ARG A 153 -2.18 -20.83 10.47
CA ARG A 153 -3.01 -20.22 11.53
C ARG A 153 -4.06 -19.23 11.01
N LYS A 154 -4.29 -19.21 9.70
CA LYS A 154 -5.32 -18.41 9.01
C LYS A 154 -5.00 -16.92 8.89
N TRP A 155 -3.75 -16.59 8.62
CA TRP A 155 -3.42 -15.31 7.94
C TRP A 155 -3.76 -15.33 6.44
N SER A 156 -4.51 -16.35 6.00
CA SER A 156 -5.18 -16.47 4.71
C SER A 156 -6.36 -17.43 4.87
N ASP A 157 -7.42 -17.25 4.07
CA ASP A 157 -8.48 -18.27 4.00
C ASP A 157 -7.92 -19.58 3.40
N THR A 158 -8.31 -20.72 3.98
CA THR A 158 -7.78 -22.05 3.62
C THR A 158 -8.11 -22.51 2.19
N LYS A 159 -9.01 -21.82 1.49
CA LYS A 159 -9.34 -22.07 0.08
C LYS A 159 -8.40 -21.34 -0.88
N PHE A 160 -7.62 -20.37 -0.40
CA PHE A 160 -6.53 -19.79 -1.15
C PHE A 160 -5.27 -20.64 -0.97
N ALA A 161 -4.44 -20.70 -2.01
CA ALA A 161 -3.08 -21.21 -1.87
C ALA A 161 -2.30 -20.34 -0.87
N VAL A 162 -1.22 -20.90 -0.31
CA VAL A 162 -0.38 -20.19 0.66
C VAL A 162 0.17 -18.92 0.03
N MET A 163 -0.29 -17.77 0.53
CA MET A 163 0.17 -16.45 0.10
C MET A 163 1.51 -16.12 0.73
N SER A 164 2.27 -15.24 0.08
CA SER A 164 3.52 -14.74 0.66
C SER A 164 3.26 -13.89 1.90
N PRO A 165 4.24 -13.78 2.83
CA PRO A 165 4.11 -12.91 4.01
C PRO A 165 3.82 -11.47 3.62
N CYS A 166 4.39 -11.02 2.50
CA CYS A 166 4.11 -9.72 1.90
C CYS A 166 2.61 -9.51 1.72
N SER A 167 1.91 -10.40 1.03
CA SER A 167 0.50 -10.21 0.71
C SER A 167 -0.43 -10.47 1.89
N SER A 168 -0.17 -11.51 2.69
CA SER A 168 -0.94 -11.77 3.91
C SER A 168 -0.87 -10.58 4.86
N PHE A 169 0.32 -10.00 5.04
CA PHE A 169 0.52 -8.92 5.99
C PHE A 169 -0.13 -7.59 5.56
N SER A 170 0.11 -7.13 4.32
CA SER A 170 -0.43 -5.83 3.87
C SER A 170 -1.94 -5.84 3.73
N TRP A 171 -2.50 -6.93 3.20
CA TRP A 171 -3.91 -6.96 2.79
C TRP A 171 -4.83 -7.43 3.90
N LEU A 172 -4.35 -8.33 4.79
CA LEU A 172 -5.17 -8.93 5.84
C LEU A 172 -4.79 -8.48 7.24
N GLY A 173 -3.53 -8.10 7.47
CA GLY A 173 -3.04 -7.69 8.79
C GLY A 173 -3.84 -6.55 9.42
N PRO A 174 -4.11 -5.43 8.72
CA PRO A 174 -4.84 -4.31 9.31
C PRO A 174 -6.24 -4.69 9.78
N GLN A 175 -6.92 -5.61 9.09
CA GLN A 175 -8.30 -5.99 9.43
C GLN A 175 -8.39 -6.97 10.61
N HIS A 176 -7.33 -7.73 10.90
CA HIS A 176 -7.27 -8.62 12.08
C HIS A 176 -7.40 -7.85 13.40
N LYS A 177 -7.10 -6.55 13.39
CA LYS A 177 -7.25 -5.63 14.53
C LYS A 177 -8.53 -4.80 14.54
N THR A 178 -9.25 -4.70 13.44
CA THR A 178 -10.40 -3.79 13.31
C THR A 178 -11.73 -4.50 13.11
N ILE A 179 -11.71 -5.74 12.59
CA ILE A 179 -12.89 -6.57 12.37
C ILE A 179 -13.11 -7.49 13.56
N ALA A 180 -14.38 -7.74 13.91
CA ALA A 180 -14.72 -8.65 15.00
C ALA A 180 -14.26 -10.09 14.70
N ARG A 181 -13.80 -10.81 15.74
CA ARG A 181 -13.16 -12.13 15.59
C ARG A 181 -14.07 -13.16 14.91
N GLU A 182 -15.37 -13.08 15.14
CA GLU A 182 -16.39 -13.93 14.52
C GLU A 182 -16.52 -13.74 13.00
N ASP A 183 -16.18 -12.54 12.49
CA ASP A 183 -16.31 -12.16 11.09
C ASP A 183 -15.01 -12.38 10.28
N LEU A 184 -13.86 -12.56 10.97
CA LEU A 184 -12.53 -12.54 10.35
C LEU A 184 -12.34 -13.51 9.19
N ASN A 185 -12.79 -14.76 9.29
CA ASN A 185 -12.61 -15.72 8.18
C ASN A 185 -13.34 -15.25 6.91
N ALA A 186 -14.53 -14.68 7.06
CA ALA A 186 -15.30 -14.18 5.92
C ALA A 186 -14.71 -12.88 5.37
N SER A 187 -14.28 -11.96 6.24
CA SER A 187 -13.63 -10.72 5.81
C SER A 187 -12.30 -10.99 5.11
N ASP A 188 -11.52 -11.99 5.55
CA ASP A 188 -10.26 -12.37 4.91
C ASP A 188 -10.48 -12.84 3.47
N ALA A 189 -11.43 -13.75 3.25
CA ALA A 189 -11.77 -14.18 1.90
C ALA A 189 -12.26 -13.01 1.02
N LEU A 190 -13.12 -12.15 1.57
CA LEU A 190 -13.70 -11.02 0.84
C LEU A 190 -12.69 -9.91 0.53
N ALA A 191 -11.75 -9.62 1.44
CA ALA A 191 -10.71 -8.61 1.22
C ALA A 191 -9.84 -8.94 0.01
N LEU A 192 -9.55 -10.24 -0.19
CA LEU A 192 -8.78 -10.72 -1.33
C LEU A 192 -9.49 -10.56 -2.68
N LEU A 193 -10.80 -10.30 -2.72
CA LEU A 193 -11.47 -9.93 -3.98
C LEU A 193 -10.93 -8.63 -4.56
N GLY A 194 -10.46 -7.71 -3.71
CA GLY A 194 -9.85 -6.45 -4.11
C GLY A 194 -8.40 -6.58 -4.54
N THR A 195 -7.73 -7.70 -4.26
CA THR A 195 -6.34 -7.94 -4.67
C THR A 195 -6.31 -8.47 -6.10
N VAL A 196 -6.86 -7.70 -7.03
CA VAL A 196 -6.78 -7.93 -8.47
C VAL A 196 -5.34 -7.62 -8.91
N ASP A 197 -4.43 -8.48 -8.48
CA ASP A 197 -2.99 -8.44 -8.70
C ASP A 197 -2.61 -9.60 -9.63
N TYR A 198 -1.83 -9.30 -10.69
CA TYR A 198 -1.36 -10.28 -11.69
C TYR A 198 -0.75 -11.55 -11.09
N ASP A 199 -0.19 -11.47 -9.88
CA ASP A 199 0.41 -12.62 -9.20
C ASP A 199 -0.61 -13.57 -8.56
N TYR A 200 -1.86 -13.14 -8.35
CA TYR A 200 -2.90 -13.94 -7.69
C TYR A 200 -4.03 -14.32 -8.63
N ASP A 201 -4.64 -13.37 -9.32
CA ASP A 201 -5.87 -13.64 -10.06
C ASP A 201 -5.64 -14.33 -11.42
N ARG A 202 -4.41 -14.30 -11.94
CA ARG A 202 -3.99 -15.06 -13.13
C ARG A 202 -3.31 -16.39 -12.80
N ASP A 203 -3.10 -16.69 -11.52
CA ASP A 203 -2.56 -17.97 -11.08
C ASP A 203 -3.72 -18.91 -10.69
N ASP A 204 -3.86 -19.99 -11.46
CA ASP A 204 -4.89 -21.01 -11.28
C ASP A 204 -4.93 -21.60 -9.86
N ALA A 205 -3.81 -21.54 -9.11
CA ALA A 205 -3.74 -21.98 -7.73
C ALA A 205 -4.66 -21.18 -6.78
N TYR A 206 -4.99 -19.93 -7.09
CA TYR A 206 -5.83 -19.06 -6.26
C TYR A 206 -7.27 -18.95 -6.74
N SER A 207 -7.57 -19.38 -7.97
CA SER A 207 -8.93 -19.40 -8.54
C SER A 207 -10.00 -20.03 -7.62
N PRO A 208 -9.74 -21.15 -6.91
CA PRO A 208 -10.70 -21.70 -5.94
C PRO A 208 -11.01 -20.76 -4.77
N GLY A 209 -10.02 -20.00 -4.31
CA GLY A 209 -10.16 -19.00 -3.26
C GLY A 209 -11.06 -17.85 -3.69
N PHE A 210 -10.85 -17.29 -4.88
CA PHE A 210 -11.72 -16.26 -5.45
C PHE A 210 -13.17 -16.74 -5.62
N ALA A 211 -13.36 -17.97 -6.12
CA ALA A 211 -14.68 -18.56 -6.24
C ALA A 211 -15.37 -18.71 -4.87
N HIS A 212 -14.62 -19.13 -3.85
CA HIS A 212 -15.12 -19.23 -2.48
C HIS A 212 -15.49 -17.87 -1.88
N ALA A 213 -14.63 -16.86 -2.05
CA ALA A 213 -14.91 -15.49 -1.60
C ALA A 213 -16.18 -14.92 -2.24
N MET A 214 -16.40 -15.18 -3.53
CA MET A 214 -17.64 -14.81 -4.21
C MET A 214 -18.87 -15.53 -3.63
N GLU A 215 -18.76 -16.81 -3.27
CA GLU A 215 -19.84 -17.56 -2.61
C GLU A 215 -20.15 -17.01 -1.21
N ILE A 216 -19.13 -16.75 -0.39
CA ILE A 216 -19.25 -16.09 0.91
C ILE A 216 -19.97 -14.74 0.74
N GLY A 217 -19.52 -13.91 -0.20
CA GLY A 217 -20.11 -12.60 -0.41
C GLY A 217 -21.60 -12.67 -0.78
N ARG A 218 -21.99 -13.62 -1.62
CA ARG A 218 -23.41 -13.85 -1.94
C ARG A 218 -24.23 -14.17 -0.70
N SER A 219 -23.72 -15.03 0.19
CA SER A 219 -24.41 -15.38 1.44
C SER A 219 -24.55 -14.18 2.38
N TYR A 220 -23.47 -13.42 2.59
CA TYR A 220 -23.50 -12.28 3.49
C TYR A 220 -24.33 -11.10 2.98
N ILE A 221 -24.39 -10.85 1.66
CA ILE A 221 -25.30 -9.84 1.11
C ILE A 221 -26.76 -10.23 1.32
N ALA A 222 -27.10 -11.50 1.15
CA ALA A 222 -28.47 -11.98 1.32
C ALA A 222 -28.94 -11.79 2.77
N ASP A 223 -28.24 -12.42 3.71
CA ASP A 223 -28.74 -12.66 5.07
C ASP A 223 -27.68 -12.39 6.17
N GLY A 224 -26.58 -11.70 5.83
CA GLY A 224 -25.51 -11.40 6.78
C GLY A 224 -25.85 -10.28 7.78
N PRO A 225 -25.11 -10.18 8.90
CA PRO A 225 -25.17 -9.02 9.78
C PRO A 225 -24.88 -7.72 9.03
N ARG A 226 -25.51 -6.61 9.43
CA ARG A 226 -25.43 -5.31 8.73
C ARG A 226 -24.00 -4.86 8.41
N ARG A 227 -23.05 -5.04 9.34
CA ARG A 227 -21.64 -4.67 9.14
C ARG A 227 -20.97 -5.54 8.07
N MET A 228 -21.25 -6.83 8.06
CA MET A 228 -20.72 -7.73 7.03
C MET A 228 -21.42 -7.55 5.68
N GLN A 229 -22.70 -7.17 5.66
CA GLN A 229 -23.36 -6.72 4.43
C GLN A 229 -22.64 -5.50 3.84
N ALA A 230 -22.32 -4.51 4.67
CA ALA A 230 -21.58 -3.33 4.27
C ALA A 230 -20.16 -3.66 3.79
N PHE A 231 -19.41 -4.47 4.55
CA PHE A 231 -18.09 -4.96 4.14
C PHE A 231 -18.14 -5.64 2.77
N THR A 232 -19.10 -6.55 2.58
CA THR A 232 -19.22 -7.30 1.33
C THR A 232 -19.52 -6.40 0.15
N LEU A 233 -20.42 -5.41 0.31
CA LEU A 233 -20.70 -4.45 -0.75
C LEU A 233 -19.45 -3.64 -1.11
N ALA A 234 -18.68 -3.19 -0.11
CA ALA A 234 -17.45 -2.46 -0.34
C ALA A 234 -16.38 -3.35 -1.01
N ALA A 235 -16.30 -4.63 -0.67
CA ALA A 235 -15.40 -5.60 -1.31
C ALA A 235 -15.76 -5.86 -2.78
N PHE A 236 -17.06 -5.99 -3.11
CA PHE A 236 -17.49 -6.12 -4.50
C PHE A 236 -17.26 -4.84 -5.31
N LEU A 237 -17.50 -3.67 -4.71
CA LEU A 237 -17.16 -2.41 -5.34
C LEU A 237 -15.66 -2.30 -5.62
N ASN A 238 -14.82 -2.74 -4.67
CA ASN A 238 -13.38 -2.77 -4.82
C ASN A 238 -12.94 -3.63 -6.01
N LEU A 239 -13.43 -4.88 -6.09
CA LEU A 239 -13.18 -5.77 -7.22
C LEU A 239 -13.52 -5.11 -8.55
N ASP A 240 -14.64 -4.40 -8.63
CA ASP A 240 -15.05 -3.70 -9.85
C ASP A 240 -14.17 -2.51 -10.20
N VAL A 241 -13.78 -1.71 -9.20
CA VAL A 241 -12.85 -0.57 -9.39
C VAL A 241 -11.50 -1.07 -9.86
N GLN A 242 -10.93 -2.07 -9.19
CA GLN A 242 -9.62 -2.62 -9.52
C GLN A 242 -9.60 -3.26 -10.92
N THR A 243 -10.68 -3.96 -11.28
CA THR A 243 -10.86 -4.49 -12.63
C THR A 243 -10.93 -3.38 -13.69
N TYR A 244 -11.65 -2.29 -13.40
CA TYR A 244 -11.74 -1.12 -14.28
C TYR A 244 -10.39 -0.41 -14.45
N VAL A 245 -9.69 -0.13 -13.34
CA VAL A 245 -8.38 0.52 -13.31
C VAL A 245 -7.36 -0.30 -14.10
N ARG A 246 -7.32 -1.63 -13.89
CA ARG A 246 -6.44 -2.52 -14.64
C ARG A 246 -6.64 -2.38 -16.15
N GLN A 247 -7.87 -2.35 -16.65
CA GLN A 247 -8.09 -2.20 -18.09
C GLN A 247 -7.62 -0.84 -18.60
N MET A 248 -7.79 0.22 -17.80
CA MET A 248 -7.26 1.52 -18.17
C MET A 248 -5.74 1.43 -18.33
N HIS A 249 -5.05 0.78 -17.39
CA HIS A 249 -3.61 0.53 -17.51
C HIS A 249 -3.27 -0.33 -18.74
N GLU A 250 -3.96 -1.44 -18.98
CA GLU A 250 -3.72 -2.32 -20.14
C GLU A 250 -3.98 -1.61 -21.48
N ASN A 251 -4.99 -0.74 -21.55
CA ASN A 251 -5.26 0.07 -22.73
C ASN A 251 -4.14 1.09 -22.97
N TRP A 252 -3.66 1.76 -21.91
CA TRP A 252 -2.54 2.69 -22.02
C TRP A 252 -1.30 2.01 -22.60
N VAL A 253 -0.99 0.83 -22.09
CA VAL A 253 0.08 -0.02 -22.61
C VAL A 253 -0.09 -0.36 -24.07
N ALA A 254 -1.28 -0.84 -24.47
CA ALA A 254 -1.55 -1.23 -25.85
C ALA A 254 -1.46 -0.03 -26.81
N GLU A 255 -1.73 1.18 -26.32
CA GLU A 255 -1.59 2.42 -27.06
C GLU A 255 -0.14 2.94 -27.10
N GLU A 256 0.84 2.20 -26.54
CA GLU A 256 2.23 2.62 -26.29
C GLU A 256 2.33 3.93 -25.50
N LYS A 257 1.24 4.29 -24.82
CA LYS A 257 1.18 5.44 -23.94
C LYS A 257 1.70 4.95 -22.60
N SER A 258 2.88 5.41 -22.25
CA SER A 258 3.45 5.13 -20.96
C SER A 258 4.36 6.27 -20.51
N ARG A 259 4.27 6.53 -19.19
CA ARG A 259 5.24 7.19 -18.31
C ARG A 259 5.08 8.70 -18.15
N VAL A 260 4.40 9.00 -17.03
CA VAL A 260 4.42 10.27 -16.28
C VAL A 260 3.59 11.37 -16.92
N ASN A 261 2.63 11.87 -16.15
CA ASN A 261 1.86 13.05 -16.52
C ASN A 261 2.38 14.20 -15.64
N ASP A 262 3.34 14.97 -16.14
CA ASP A 262 3.79 16.21 -15.48
C ASP A 262 2.67 17.26 -15.43
N SER A 263 1.63 17.11 -16.26
CA SER A 263 0.39 17.90 -16.19
C SER A 263 -0.63 17.40 -15.16
N LEU A 264 -0.34 16.37 -14.34
CA LEU A 264 -1.28 15.79 -13.36
C LEU A 264 -1.88 16.87 -12.45
N ARG A 265 -1.06 17.84 -12.04
CA ARG A 265 -1.51 18.94 -11.19
C ARG A 265 -2.42 19.94 -11.91
N CYS A 266 -2.22 20.16 -13.21
CA CYS A 266 -3.03 21.08 -13.99
C CYS A 266 -4.45 20.54 -14.21
N GLU A 267 -4.60 19.21 -14.21
CA GLU A 267 -5.87 18.53 -14.52
C GLU A 267 -6.57 17.95 -13.28
N ILE A 268 -5.81 17.62 -12.22
CA ILE A 268 -6.32 16.94 -11.02
C ILE A 268 -5.92 17.71 -9.76
N SER A 269 -6.94 18.12 -9.00
CA SER A 269 -6.76 18.83 -7.73
C SER A 269 -6.12 17.94 -6.65
N PRO A 270 -5.45 18.48 -5.63
CA PRO A 270 -4.93 17.66 -4.53
C PRO A 270 -6.01 16.88 -3.78
N THR A 271 -7.22 17.41 -3.67
CA THR A 271 -8.39 16.72 -3.09
C THR A 271 -8.80 15.50 -3.92
N ASP A 272 -8.93 15.68 -5.23
CA ASP A 272 -9.28 14.58 -6.14
C ASP A 272 -8.22 13.49 -6.09
N TRP A 273 -6.93 13.88 -6.06
CA TRP A 273 -5.81 12.95 -5.95
C TRP A 273 -5.83 12.15 -4.65
N PHE A 274 -6.01 12.85 -3.51
CA PHE A 274 -6.07 12.25 -2.18
C PHE A 274 -7.13 11.15 -2.10
N VAL A 275 -8.33 11.47 -2.57
CA VAL A 275 -9.45 10.55 -2.60
C VAL A 275 -9.20 9.38 -3.55
N THR A 276 -8.65 9.65 -4.74
CA THR A 276 -8.38 8.63 -5.76
C THR A 276 -7.41 7.58 -5.23
N VAL A 277 -6.33 8.01 -4.57
CA VAL A 277 -5.33 7.09 -3.99
C VAL A 277 -5.97 6.15 -2.97
N VAL A 278 -6.85 6.65 -2.08
CA VAL A 278 -7.52 5.79 -1.09
C VAL A 278 -8.51 4.84 -1.75
N ALA A 279 -9.28 5.32 -2.73
CA ALA A 279 -10.27 4.52 -3.44
C ALA A 279 -9.65 3.42 -4.34
N ASP A 280 -8.42 3.61 -4.79
CA ASP A 280 -7.65 2.65 -5.61
C ASP A 280 -6.80 1.67 -4.76
N SER A 281 -6.93 1.69 -3.43
CA SER A 281 -6.01 0.99 -2.52
C SER A 281 -6.07 -0.54 -2.48
N GLY A 282 -6.84 -1.18 -3.38
CA GLY A 282 -7.09 -2.62 -3.35
C GLY A 282 -7.78 -3.13 -2.08
N SER A 283 -8.13 -2.26 -1.11
CA SER A 283 -8.65 -2.65 0.22
C SER A 283 -9.81 -1.77 0.71
N LEU A 284 -10.94 -1.76 0.00
CA LEU A 284 -12.13 -1.00 0.42
C LEU A 284 -13.06 -1.75 1.37
N GLY A 285 -13.03 -3.09 1.40
CA GLY A 285 -13.90 -3.92 2.22
C GLY A 285 -13.97 -3.46 3.70
N PRO A 286 -12.82 -3.29 4.38
CA PRO A 286 -12.77 -2.86 5.78
C PRO A 286 -13.46 -1.51 6.07
N PHE A 287 -13.46 -0.56 5.13
CA PHE A 287 -14.18 0.72 5.31
C PHE A 287 -15.70 0.53 5.38
N GLY A 288 -16.24 -0.56 4.82
CA GLY A 288 -17.64 -0.92 4.99
C GLY A 288 -17.98 -1.33 6.43
N TYR A 289 -17.00 -1.74 7.24
CA TYR A 289 -17.20 -2.11 8.64
C TYR A 289 -17.22 -0.91 9.59
N GLU A 290 -16.69 0.23 9.14
CA GLU A 290 -16.62 1.51 9.86
C GLU A 290 -17.90 2.34 9.67
N THR A 291 -18.21 3.19 10.65
CA THR A 291 -19.24 4.23 10.52
C THR A 291 -18.76 5.36 9.61
N SER A 292 -19.68 6.23 9.15
CA SER A 292 -19.29 7.40 8.33
C SER A 292 -18.33 8.36 9.03
N VAL A 293 -18.37 8.45 10.37
CA VAL A 293 -17.46 9.28 11.15
C VAL A 293 -16.07 8.63 11.20
N GLU A 294 -16.02 7.33 11.49
CA GLU A 294 -14.77 6.56 11.52
C GLU A 294 -14.10 6.54 10.14
N TYR A 295 -14.86 6.35 9.05
CA TYR A 295 -14.35 6.38 7.68
C TYR A 295 -13.60 7.68 7.38
N LYS A 296 -14.13 8.83 7.82
CA LYS A 296 -13.49 10.13 7.57
C LYS A 296 -12.12 10.22 8.23
N ASP A 297 -12.01 9.77 9.48
CA ASP A 297 -10.75 9.73 10.23
C ASP A 297 -9.76 8.70 9.62
N SER A 298 -10.29 7.54 9.25
CA SER A 298 -9.56 6.40 8.70
C SER A 298 -8.97 6.71 7.31
N LYS A 299 -9.73 7.42 6.47
CA LYS A 299 -9.31 7.82 5.11
C LYS A 299 -7.97 8.57 5.09
N GLY A 300 -7.78 9.53 6.00
CA GLY A 300 -6.54 10.31 6.07
C GLY A 300 -5.32 9.46 6.38
N ALA A 301 -5.44 8.55 7.34
CA ALA A 301 -4.38 7.61 7.66
C ALA A 301 -4.12 6.64 6.50
N MET A 302 -5.16 6.12 5.85
CA MET A 302 -5.00 5.25 4.67
C MET A 302 -4.25 5.95 3.52
N PHE A 303 -4.52 7.23 3.27
CA PHE A 303 -3.74 8.00 2.28
C PHE A 303 -2.25 8.03 2.66
N GLY A 304 -1.94 8.29 3.93
CA GLY A 304 -0.57 8.26 4.45
C GLY A 304 0.11 6.90 4.29
N ALA A 305 -0.63 5.81 4.53
CA ALA A 305 -0.15 4.45 4.32
C ALA A 305 0.28 4.23 2.86
N LEU A 306 -0.62 4.48 1.91
CA LEU A 306 -0.36 4.28 0.48
C LEU A 306 0.74 5.22 -0.03
N PHE A 307 0.74 6.46 0.45
CA PHE A 307 1.82 7.40 0.17
C PHE A 307 3.18 6.83 0.60
N MET A 308 3.25 6.23 1.79
CA MET A 308 4.47 5.58 2.25
C MET A 308 4.89 4.44 1.32
N GLY A 309 3.97 3.58 0.89
CA GLY A 309 4.24 2.54 -0.12
C GLY A 309 4.87 3.11 -1.40
N HIS A 310 4.33 4.22 -1.92
CA HIS A 310 4.87 4.89 -3.12
C HIS A 310 6.31 5.40 -2.95
N CYS A 311 6.76 5.74 -1.72
CA CYS A 311 8.17 6.09 -1.49
C CYS A 311 9.13 4.92 -1.71
N PHE A 312 8.66 3.68 -1.56
CA PHE A 312 9.47 2.48 -1.74
C PHE A 312 9.30 1.86 -3.14
N ASP A 313 8.18 2.07 -3.83
CA ASP A 313 7.88 1.43 -5.12
C ASP A 313 8.24 2.25 -6.37
N LEU A 314 8.73 3.50 -6.20
CA LEU A 314 8.83 4.46 -7.30
C LEU A 314 9.65 3.97 -8.51
N LEU A 315 10.75 3.23 -8.32
CA LEU A 315 11.50 2.63 -9.43
C LEU A 315 10.58 1.80 -10.32
N PHE A 316 9.80 0.90 -9.71
CA PHE A 316 8.94 -0.02 -10.44
C PHE A 316 7.79 0.77 -11.08
N ASP A 317 7.13 1.66 -10.34
CA ASP A 317 6.11 2.56 -10.89
C ASP A 317 6.61 3.36 -12.10
N ARG A 318 7.88 3.78 -12.10
CA ARG A 318 8.48 4.52 -13.23
C ARG A 318 8.64 3.66 -14.46
N ILE A 319 8.95 2.38 -14.29
CA ILE A 319 9.23 1.48 -15.41
C ILE A 319 8.02 0.63 -15.85
N SER A 320 6.99 0.47 -15.03
CA SER A 320 5.77 -0.34 -15.28
C SER A 320 4.57 0.47 -15.81
N SER A 321 4.79 1.66 -16.40
CA SER A 321 3.72 2.59 -16.83
C SER A 321 2.73 3.04 -15.74
N ASN A 322 2.97 2.76 -14.46
CA ASN A 322 2.05 3.18 -13.40
C ASN A 322 2.01 4.71 -13.29
N ALA A 323 0.83 5.29 -13.54
CA ALA A 323 0.60 6.72 -13.48
C ALA A 323 0.20 7.20 -12.08
N MET A 324 -0.19 6.29 -11.18
CA MET A 324 -0.70 6.59 -9.85
C MET A 324 0.39 6.52 -8.78
N SER A 325 1.30 7.49 -8.79
CA SER A 325 2.33 7.61 -7.75
C SER A 325 2.28 8.98 -7.12
N SER A 326 2.00 9.03 -5.81
CA SER A 326 1.89 10.30 -5.10
C SER A 326 3.24 11.04 -4.99
N VAL A 327 4.36 10.30 -5.08
CA VAL A 327 5.69 10.91 -5.19
C VAL A 327 5.86 11.61 -6.53
N LYS A 328 5.40 11.00 -7.64
CA LYS A 328 5.39 11.66 -8.96
C LYS A 328 4.47 12.89 -8.97
N TYR A 329 3.28 12.79 -8.33
CA TYR A 329 2.38 13.93 -8.19
C TYR A 329 3.04 15.12 -7.48
N LEU A 330 3.76 14.87 -6.37
CA LEU A 330 4.56 15.91 -5.72
C LEU A 330 5.68 16.42 -6.64
N SER A 331 6.29 15.54 -7.43
CA SER A 331 7.38 15.94 -8.33
C SER A 331 6.94 16.95 -9.38
N ALA A 332 5.74 16.75 -9.93
CA ALA A 332 5.10 17.70 -10.83
C ALA A 332 4.82 19.07 -10.18
N THR A 333 4.85 19.17 -8.85
CA THR A 333 4.70 20.46 -8.15
C THR A 333 6.02 21.22 -7.96
N GLY A 334 7.17 20.58 -8.26
CA GLY A 334 8.51 21.14 -8.10
C GLY A 334 9.10 21.04 -6.70
N VAL A 335 8.41 20.41 -5.74
CA VAL A 335 8.83 20.37 -4.33
C VAL A 335 9.66 19.13 -3.95
N THR A 336 9.71 18.11 -4.80
CA THR A 336 10.39 16.83 -4.49
C THR A 336 11.90 16.92 -4.42
N GLU A 337 12.51 17.96 -5.00
CA GLU A 337 13.94 18.26 -4.83
C GLU A 337 14.33 18.50 -3.36
N HIS A 338 13.36 18.66 -2.46
CA HIS A 338 13.56 19.02 -1.06
C HIS A 338 13.00 17.99 -0.06
N ASP A 339 12.86 16.72 -0.44
CA ASP A 339 12.46 15.62 0.45
C ASP A 339 11.04 15.73 1.05
N VAL A 340 10.19 16.60 0.50
CA VAL A 340 8.81 16.81 0.97
C VAL A 340 7.99 15.51 0.99
N HIS A 341 8.29 14.57 0.10
CA HIS A 341 7.61 13.28 0.05
C HIS A 341 7.91 12.41 1.29
N ALA A 342 9.18 12.15 1.61
CA ALA A 342 9.51 11.36 2.79
C ALA A 342 9.14 12.11 4.08
N ALA A 343 9.26 13.44 4.09
CA ALA A 343 8.82 14.28 5.19
C ALA A 343 7.31 14.14 5.45
N PHE A 344 6.48 14.14 4.41
CA PHE A 344 5.03 13.92 4.54
C PHE A 344 4.72 12.55 5.12
N ALA A 345 5.28 11.48 4.55
CA ALA A 345 5.06 10.11 5.02
C ALA A 345 5.46 9.94 6.50
N THR A 346 6.61 10.48 6.87
CA THR A 346 7.13 10.45 8.25
C THR A 346 6.24 11.25 9.20
N THR A 347 5.75 12.42 8.76
CA THR A 347 4.85 13.26 9.57
C THR A 347 3.54 12.53 9.89
N VAL A 348 2.93 11.89 8.90
CA VAL A 348 1.68 11.13 9.11
C VAL A 348 1.90 9.95 10.05
N ALA A 349 3.01 9.21 9.90
CA ALA A 349 3.34 8.09 10.78
C ALA A 349 3.64 8.53 12.22
N ASP A 350 4.45 9.57 12.41
CA ASP A 350 4.76 10.11 13.73
C ASP A 350 3.50 10.61 14.44
N ARG A 351 2.64 11.32 13.72
CA ARG A 351 1.37 11.81 14.24
C ARG A 351 0.44 10.67 14.65
N THR A 352 0.31 9.65 13.81
CA THR A 352 -0.50 8.47 14.11
C THR A 352 0.06 7.77 15.36
N ALA A 353 1.38 7.72 15.54
CA ALA A 353 2.01 7.02 16.66
C ALA A 353 1.72 7.71 17.99
N ARG A 354 1.79 9.05 18.01
CA ARG A 354 1.40 9.85 19.19
C ARG A 354 -0.08 9.66 19.53
N ARG A 355 -0.97 9.66 18.52
CA ARG A 355 -2.41 9.42 18.73
C ARG A 355 -2.68 8.04 19.33
N VAL A 356 -2.01 6.98 18.87
CA VAL A 356 -2.15 5.62 19.43
C VAL A 356 -1.67 5.54 20.88
N LEU A 357 -0.62 6.27 21.25
CA LEU A 357 -0.14 6.33 22.64
C LEU A 357 -1.13 7.06 23.57
N GLU A 358 -1.84 8.06 23.05
CA GLU A 358 -2.85 8.83 23.79
C GLU A 358 -4.19 8.07 23.89
N VAL A 359 -4.57 7.33 22.84
CA VAL A 359 -5.87 6.63 22.73
C VAL A 359 -5.64 5.11 22.68
N ARG A 360 -5.85 4.44 23.82
CA ARG A 360 -5.51 3.02 24.03
C ARG A 360 -6.38 1.99 23.29
N ASP A 361 -7.53 2.38 22.76
CA ASP A 361 -8.49 1.50 22.05
C ASP A 361 -8.72 1.95 20.59
N LEU A 362 -7.71 2.57 19.99
CA LEU A 362 -7.79 3.06 18.62
C LEU A 362 -7.65 1.87 17.64
N ALA A 363 -8.75 1.51 16.97
CA ALA A 363 -8.82 0.39 16.04
C ALA A 363 -9.47 0.80 14.70
N LEU A 364 -9.02 1.93 14.14
CA LEU A 364 -9.42 2.35 12.79
C LEU A 364 -8.55 1.65 11.74
N PHE A 365 -9.17 1.27 10.63
CA PHE A 365 -8.51 0.52 9.56
C PHE A 365 -7.34 1.31 8.98
N GLY A 366 -7.54 2.57 8.61
CA GLY A 366 -6.52 3.41 8.02
C GLY A 366 -5.31 3.65 8.92
N GLU A 367 -5.50 3.75 10.24
CA GLU A 367 -4.38 3.94 11.19
C GLU A 367 -3.58 2.65 11.37
N ASN A 368 -4.25 1.50 11.43
CA ASN A 368 -3.58 0.19 11.34
C ASN A 368 -2.84 0.04 10.00
N SER A 369 -3.42 0.54 8.91
CA SER A 369 -2.81 0.55 7.58
C SER A 369 -1.55 1.41 7.52
N VAL A 370 -1.47 2.57 8.19
CA VAL A 370 -0.24 3.40 8.23
C VAL A 370 0.96 2.59 8.71
N PHE A 371 0.80 1.87 9.82
CA PHE A 371 1.93 1.13 10.40
C PHE A 371 2.18 -0.21 9.73
N SER A 372 1.13 -0.94 9.35
CA SER A 372 1.32 -2.18 8.59
C SER A 372 2.03 -1.89 7.26
N MET A 373 1.62 -0.85 6.54
CA MET A 373 2.25 -0.42 5.28
C MET A 373 3.67 0.09 5.53
N GLY A 374 3.90 0.78 6.66
CA GLY A 374 5.23 1.24 7.04
C GLY A 374 6.23 0.12 7.32
N VAL A 375 5.80 -1.03 7.86
CA VAL A 375 6.69 -2.19 7.98
C VAL A 375 6.69 -3.04 6.71
N TRP A 376 5.54 -3.17 6.06
CA TRP A 376 5.42 -3.94 4.82
C TRP A 376 6.34 -3.40 3.73
N ALA A 377 6.29 -2.09 3.44
CA ALA A 377 7.04 -1.50 2.34
C ALA A 377 8.55 -1.81 2.39
N PRO A 378 9.25 -1.66 3.54
CA PRO A 378 10.66 -2.02 3.64
C PRO A 378 10.97 -3.51 3.82
N PHE A 379 10.03 -4.33 4.30
CA PHE A 379 10.30 -5.72 4.67
C PHE A 379 9.52 -6.76 3.84
N ASN A 380 8.82 -6.33 2.78
CA ASN A 380 8.05 -7.22 1.90
C ASN A 380 8.92 -8.04 0.94
N GLY A 381 10.15 -7.61 0.63
CA GLY A 381 11.02 -8.17 -0.41
C GLY A 381 10.51 -7.97 -1.86
N ARG A 382 9.27 -7.51 -2.06
CA ARG A 382 8.66 -7.16 -3.36
C ARG A 382 9.36 -5.95 -3.97
N TYR A 383 9.60 -4.92 -3.15
CA TYR A 383 10.21 -3.65 -3.59
C TYR A 383 11.73 -3.63 -3.58
N ARG A 384 12.34 -4.73 -3.15
CA ARG A 384 13.80 -4.88 -3.07
C ARG A 384 14.47 -3.71 -2.34
N THR A 385 13.88 -3.35 -1.21
CA THR A 385 14.21 -2.16 -0.44
C THR A 385 15.68 -2.14 -0.03
N TRP A 386 16.17 -3.21 0.56
CA TRP A 386 17.52 -3.28 1.12
C TRP A 386 18.58 -3.46 0.03
N GLU A 387 18.28 -4.22 -1.03
CA GLU A 387 19.12 -4.33 -2.21
C GLU A 387 19.28 -2.97 -2.88
N ARG A 388 18.17 -2.26 -3.11
CA ARG A 388 18.20 -0.91 -3.69
C ARG A 388 18.85 0.08 -2.76
N PHE A 389 18.56 0.07 -1.47
CA PHE A 389 19.19 0.97 -0.50
C PHE A 389 20.72 0.87 -0.55
N VAL A 390 21.28 -0.35 -0.52
CA VAL A 390 22.73 -0.57 -0.61
C VAL A 390 23.28 -0.05 -1.93
N LYS A 391 22.65 -0.43 -3.05
CA LYS A 391 23.12 -0.05 -4.39
C LYS A 391 23.05 1.46 -4.61
N TYR A 392 21.96 2.10 -4.19
CA TYR A 392 21.72 3.53 -4.33
C TYR A 392 22.69 4.33 -3.48
N MET A 393 22.87 3.99 -2.20
CA MET A 393 23.83 4.68 -1.33
C MET A 393 25.25 4.66 -1.89
N ARG A 394 25.69 3.52 -2.44
CA ARG A 394 27.03 3.41 -3.04
C ARG A 394 27.16 4.24 -4.31
N GLN A 395 26.13 4.27 -5.16
CA GLN A 395 26.13 5.11 -6.35
C GLN A 395 26.09 6.61 -5.98
N LEU A 396 25.22 7.01 -5.05
CA LEU A 396 25.12 8.39 -4.56
C LEU A 396 26.45 8.88 -3.98
N ALA A 397 27.10 8.06 -3.14
CA ALA A 397 28.38 8.43 -2.52
C ALA A 397 29.54 8.58 -3.51
N ARG A 398 29.44 8.00 -4.71
CA ARG A 398 30.46 8.06 -5.77
C ARG A 398 30.15 9.08 -6.84
N SER A 399 28.89 9.49 -6.94
CA SER A 399 28.42 10.43 -7.95
C SER A 399 29.05 11.79 -7.76
N LYS A 400 29.27 12.47 -8.87
CA LYS A 400 29.72 13.88 -8.88
C LYS A 400 28.58 14.86 -9.15
N ASP A 401 27.35 14.36 -9.28
CA ASP A 401 26.17 15.18 -9.49
C ASP A 401 25.75 15.85 -8.17
N PRO A 402 25.58 17.19 -8.12
CA PRO A 402 25.11 17.88 -6.91
C PRO A 402 23.76 17.36 -6.40
N LYS A 403 22.91 16.79 -7.27
CA LYS A 403 21.65 16.17 -6.84
C LYS A 403 21.89 14.92 -5.98
N ALA A 404 22.96 14.17 -6.23
CA ALA A 404 23.30 12.99 -5.45
C ALA A 404 23.73 13.35 -4.02
N GLU A 405 24.59 14.36 -3.89
CA GLU A 405 25.00 14.92 -2.58
C GLU A 405 23.77 15.39 -1.79
N ARG A 406 22.86 16.11 -2.46
CA ARG A 406 21.64 16.60 -1.84
C ARG A 406 20.72 15.49 -1.34
N VAL A 407 20.58 14.37 -2.06
CA VAL A 407 19.82 13.21 -1.57
C VAL A 407 20.44 12.63 -0.29
N LEU A 408 21.77 12.52 -0.23
CA LEU A 408 22.48 12.04 0.96
C LEU A 408 22.32 12.98 2.16
N GLU A 409 22.41 14.30 1.93
CA GLU A 409 22.17 15.32 2.95
C GLU A 409 20.75 15.21 3.52
N MET A 410 19.74 15.22 2.65
CA MET A 410 18.33 15.12 3.05
C MET A 410 18.06 13.83 3.82
N ALA A 411 18.60 12.70 3.36
CA ALA A 411 18.41 11.42 4.02
C ALA A 411 19.01 11.39 5.44
N SER A 412 20.04 12.20 5.72
CA SER A 412 20.70 12.24 7.03
C SER A 412 20.06 13.23 8.01
N GLU A 413 19.37 14.26 7.51
CA GLU A 413 18.79 15.31 8.35
C GLU A 413 17.44 14.93 8.98
N LEU A 414 16.70 14.02 8.35
CA LEU A 414 15.34 13.60 8.74
C LEU A 414 14.41 14.78 8.99
N ARG A 415 13.89 15.35 7.91
CA ARG A 415 12.95 16.45 7.98
C ARG A 415 11.49 15.97 8.02
N VAL A 416 10.64 16.75 8.67
CA VAL A 416 9.18 16.55 8.73
C VAL A 416 8.47 17.85 8.41
N LEU A 417 7.19 17.74 8.02
CA LEU A 417 6.32 18.90 7.86
C LEU A 417 5.91 19.41 9.26
N PRO A 418 5.90 20.73 9.49
CA PRO A 418 5.36 21.28 10.71
C PRO A 418 3.85 20.99 10.76
N GLU A 419 3.42 20.23 11.76
CA GLU A 419 2.02 19.81 11.91
C GLU A 419 1.09 21.05 12.02
N GLY A 420 1.52 22.08 12.76
CA GLY A 420 0.68 23.24 13.06
C GLY A 420 -0.49 22.86 13.99
N ASP A 421 -1.63 23.54 13.84
CA ASP A 421 -2.84 23.27 14.64
C ASP A 421 -3.80 22.25 14.00
N THR A 422 -3.54 21.81 12.76
CA THR A 422 -4.50 20.97 12.03
C THR A 422 -4.33 19.48 12.29
N ALA A 423 -5.43 18.84 12.64
CA ALA A 423 -5.57 17.40 12.74
C ALA A 423 -6.00 16.75 11.41
N ASP A 424 -5.98 17.46 10.27
CA ASP A 424 -6.42 16.89 9.00
C ASP A 424 -5.24 16.50 8.09
N VAL A 425 -5.16 15.22 7.71
CA VAL A 425 -4.13 14.72 6.79
C VAL A 425 -4.36 15.25 5.37
N GLU A 426 -5.60 15.47 4.96
CA GLU A 426 -5.92 16.08 3.67
C GLU A 426 -5.39 17.52 3.62
N GLU A 427 -5.57 18.30 4.70
CA GLU A 427 -5.00 19.64 4.79
C GLU A 427 -3.48 19.63 4.77
N LEU A 428 -2.85 18.68 5.47
CA LEU A 428 -1.39 18.49 5.41
C LEU A 428 -0.93 18.18 3.97
N TRP A 429 -1.66 17.34 3.24
CA TRP A 429 -1.40 17.04 1.84
C TRP A 429 -1.53 18.28 0.93
N HIS A 430 -2.60 19.06 1.11
CA HIS A 430 -2.74 20.35 0.42
C HIS A 430 -1.59 21.30 0.70
N ARG A 431 -1.04 21.32 1.92
CA ARG A 431 0.16 22.12 2.24
C ARG A 431 1.40 21.57 1.56
N ALA A 432 1.60 20.26 1.57
CA ALA A 432 2.75 19.58 0.96
C ALA A 432 2.85 19.82 -0.56
N THR A 433 1.73 20.10 -1.24
CA THR A 433 1.70 20.37 -2.70
C THR A 433 1.93 21.85 -3.06
N ARG A 434 2.10 22.74 -2.06
CA ARG A 434 2.31 24.18 -2.30
C ARG A 434 3.78 24.51 -2.59
N PRO A 435 4.06 25.35 -3.61
CA PRO A 435 5.41 25.88 -3.80
C PRO A 435 5.90 26.61 -2.54
N GLY A 436 7.14 26.39 -2.12
CA GLY A 436 7.72 27.04 -0.94
C GLY A 436 7.63 26.21 0.35
N VAL A 437 6.86 25.12 0.37
CA VAL A 437 6.68 24.29 1.57
C VAL A 437 8.00 23.68 2.06
N GLU A 438 8.95 23.45 1.15
CA GLU A 438 10.27 22.94 1.47
C GLU A 438 11.04 23.79 2.48
N LYS A 439 10.77 25.10 2.50
CA LYS A 439 11.40 26.07 3.41
C LYS A 439 10.83 26.02 4.82
N THR A 440 9.69 25.34 4.98
CA THR A 440 8.99 25.19 6.26
C THR A 440 9.32 23.87 6.95
N LEU A 441 10.02 22.96 6.26
CA LEU A 441 10.44 21.68 6.81
C LEU A 441 11.31 21.90 8.05
N ILE A 442 11.01 21.14 9.10
CA ILE A 442 11.74 21.19 10.37
C ILE A 442 12.45 19.86 10.59
N ARG A 443 13.52 19.90 11.40
CA ARG A 443 14.17 18.67 11.84
C ARG A 443 13.20 17.85 12.69
N ARG A 444 13.11 16.55 12.41
CA ARG A 444 12.32 15.61 13.21
C ARG A 444 12.87 15.54 14.64
N VAL A 445 11.99 15.75 15.61
CA VAL A 445 12.30 15.49 17.03
C VAL A 445 11.93 14.04 17.31
N ALA A 446 12.89 13.23 17.75
CA ALA A 446 12.70 11.82 18.02
C ALA A 446 13.18 11.44 19.42
N VAL A 447 12.53 10.45 20.01
CA VAL A 447 12.99 9.77 21.23
C VAL A 447 13.88 8.60 20.80
N VAL A 448 15.07 8.51 21.39
CA VAL A 448 16.03 7.43 21.08
C VAL A 448 15.80 6.28 22.05
N GLN A 449 15.51 5.10 21.51
CA GLN A 449 15.39 3.86 22.29
C GLN A 449 16.25 2.76 21.69
N LYS A 450 16.64 1.80 22.53
CA LYS A 450 17.48 0.66 22.14
C LYS A 450 16.62 -0.59 21.99
N PRO A 451 16.63 -1.26 20.83
CA PRO A 451 15.92 -2.52 20.65
C PRO A 451 16.68 -3.68 21.30
N SER A 452 16.03 -4.84 21.39
CA SER A 452 16.71 -6.07 21.82
C SER A 452 17.70 -6.57 20.76
N PRO A 453 18.77 -7.29 21.13
CA PRO A 453 19.65 -7.96 20.17
C PRO A 453 18.92 -9.02 19.36
N ALA A 454 19.19 -9.10 18.05
CA ALA A 454 18.68 -10.15 17.15
C ALA A 454 19.77 -11.16 16.78
N LEU A 455 20.27 -11.91 17.77
CA LEU A 455 21.33 -12.90 17.55
C LEU A 455 20.84 -14.08 16.69
N GLU A 456 19.53 -14.32 16.62
CA GLU A 456 18.95 -15.40 15.85
C GLU A 456 19.17 -15.28 14.33
N LEU A 457 19.44 -14.06 13.82
CA LEU A 457 19.72 -13.86 12.40
C LEU A 457 21.03 -14.52 11.96
N MET A 458 21.92 -14.83 12.89
CA MET A 458 23.14 -15.60 12.62
C MET A 458 22.84 -17.03 12.17
N HIS A 459 21.63 -17.53 12.43
CA HIS A 459 21.18 -18.86 11.98
C HIS A 459 20.54 -18.87 10.59
N LEU A 460 20.25 -17.69 10.02
CA LEU A 460 19.78 -17.60 8.64
C LEU A 460 20.91 -17.96 7.66
N GLN A 461 20.52 -18.39 6.45
CA GLN A 461 21.47 -18.69 5.40
C GLN A 461 22.20 -17.39 4.98
N GLN A 462 23.49 -17.30 5.31
CA GLN A 462 24.30 -16.12 5.03
C GLN A 462 24.74 -16.05 3.56
N PRO A 463 24.94 -14.85 3.00
CA PRO A 463 25.44 -14.69 1.64
C PRO A 463 26.90 -15.16 1.52
N THR A 464 27.28 -15.67 0.35
CA THR A 464 28.68 -16.01 0.06
C THR A 464 29.51 -14.75 -0.22
N LEU A 465 30.38 -14.38 0.71
CA LEU A 465 31.21 -13.17 0.66
C LEU A 465 32.71 -13.51 0.55
N CYS A 466 33.52 -12.53 0.15
CA CYS A 466 34.97 -12.67 0.27
C CYS A 466 35.38 -12.61 1.76
N ASN A 467 36.55 -13.17 2.12
CA ASN A 467 36.98 -13.29 3.52
C ASN A 467 36.92 -11.96 4.30
N ALA A 468 37.37 -10.85 3.70
CA ALA A 468 37.38 -9.55 4.34
C ALA A 468 35.95 -9.00 4.58
N CYS A 469 35.08 -9.08 3.56
CA CYS A 469 33.69 -8.64 3.68
C CYS A 469 32.88 -9.54 4.62
N GLY A 470 33.16 -10.85 4.62
CA GLY A 470 32.53 -11.82 5.53
C GLY A 470 32.82 -11.52 6.99
N LEU A 471 34.08 -11.24 7.34
CA LEU A 471 34.44 -10.84 8.70
C LEU A 471 33.76 -9.54 9.12
N GLY A 472 33.77 -8.52 8.26
CA GLY A 472 33.10 -7.24 8.52
C GLY A 472 31.59 -7.39 8.70
N PHE A 473 30.96 -8.21 7.84
CA PHE A 473 29.53 -8.49 7.89
C PHE A 473 29.12 -9.20 9.20
N HIS A 474 29.85 -10.23 9.62
CA HIS A 474 29.60 -10.90 10.90
C HIS A 474 29.78 -9.95 12.09
N THR A 475 30.85 -9.15 12.08
CA THR A 475 31.09 -8.14 13.11
C THR A 475 29.94 -7.14 13.19
N ALA A 476 29.44 -6.66 12.04
CA ALA A 476 28.30 -5.74 11.98
C ALA A 476 27.00 -6.36 12.50
N LEU A 477 26.74 -7.64 12.19
CA LEU A 477 25.57 -8.35 12.71
C LEU A 477 25.64 -8.54 14.23
N GLU A 478 26.82 -8.81 14.78
CA GLU A 478 27.02 -9.01 16.23
C GLU A 478 26.96 -7.70 17.04
N ALA A 479 27.23 -6.54 16.42
CA ALA A 479 27.29 -5.21 17.03
C ALA A 479 25.93 -4.61 17.46
N SER A 480 25.03 -5.44 18.01
CA SER A 480 23.69 -5.06 18.48
C SER A 480 23.68 -3.97 19.54
N GLU A 481 24.79 -3.78 20.26
CA GLU A 481 24.89 -2.76 21.28
C GLU A 481 24.81 -1.33 20.74
N THR A 482 25.06 -1.16 19.44
CA THR A 482 25.05 0.12 18.71
C THR A 482 23.68 0.48 18.13
N ASP A 483 22.69 -0.41 18.20
CA ASP A 483 21.37 -0.16 17.64
C ASP A 483 20.66 1.00 18.34
N GLN A 484 20.10 1.88 17.53
CA GLN A 484 19.26 3.00 17.96
C GLN A 484 18.03 3.07 17.06
N VAL A 485 16.86 3.15 17.69
CA VAL A 485 15.59 3.39 17.01
C VAL A 485 15.08 4.77 17.42
N HIS A 486 14.77 5.59 16.42
CA HIS A 486 14.33 6.98 16.61
C HIS A 486 12.81 7.04 16.40
N VAL A 487 12.07 7.03 17.49
CA VAL A 487 10.59 6.96 17.48
C VAL A 487 9.96 8.33 17.74
N ALA A 488 8.70 8.49 17.32
CA ALA A 488 7.98 9.77 17.44
C ALA A 488 7.67 10.16 18.90
N ALA A 489 7.56 9.16 19.76
CA ALA A 489 7.30 9.24 21.18
C ALA A 489 7.75 7.92 21.85
N GLU A 490 8.01 7.97 23.16
CA GLU A 490 8.54 6.82 23.91
C GLU A 490 7.60 5.62 23.82
N LEU A 491 8.08 4.54 23.20
CA LEU A 491 7.37 3.27 23.12
C LEU A 491 7.54 2.47 24.39
N PRO A 492 6.52 1.71 24.83
CA PRO A 492 6.67 0.85 25.98
C PRO A 492 7.70 -0.27 25.72
N ALA A 493 8.35 -0.73 26.78
CA ALA A 493 9.48 -1.65 26.71
C ALA A 493 9.17 -2.96 25.96
N ALA A 494 7.95 -3.48 26.09
CA ALA A 494 7.52 -4.70 25.40
C ALA A 494 7.44 -4.52 23.88
N GLN A 495 7.05 -3.33 23.40
CA GLN A 495 6.92 -3.03 21.98
C GLN A 495 8.30 -2.85 21.33
N ILE A 496 9.18 -2.06 21.94
CA ILE A 496 10.53 -1.80 21.41
C ILE A 496 11.45 -3.03 21.51
N SER A 497 11.21 -3.91 22.47
CA SER A 497 11.96 -5.16 22.65
C SER A 497 11.38 -6.33 21.85
N SER A 498 10.39 -6.08 20.97
CA SER A 498 9.80 -7.16 20.18
C SER A 498 10.80 -7.76 19.18
N PRO A 499 10.69 -9.05 18.86
CA PRO A 499 11.57 -9.70 17.88
C PRO A 499 11.55 -9.02 16.51
N ALA A 500 10.42 -8.45 16.11
CA ALA A 500 10.30 -7.73 14.84
C ALA A 500 11.23 -6.50 14.78
N VAL A 501 11.26 -5.68 15.84
CA VAL A 501 12.12 -4.49 15.91
C VAL A 501 13.59 -4.89 15.94
N ALA A 502 13.92 -5.93 16.71
CA ALA A 502 15.28 -6.47 16.79
C ALA A 502 15.79 -6.93 15.41
N ARG A 503 14.98 -7.72 14.69
CA ARG A 503 15.31 -8.20 13.34
C ARG A 503 15.42 -7.06 12.33
N ALA A 504 14.49 -6.11 12.37
CA ALA A 504 14.54 -4.92 11.53
C ALA A 504 15.85 -4.16 11.72
N ALA A 505 16.25 -3.91 12.98
CA ALA A 505 17.49 -3.22 13.32
C ALA A 505 18.74 -3.95 12.78
N ALA A 506 18.74 -5.28 12.81
CA ALA A 506 19.85 -6.07 12.32
C ALA A 506 19.95 -6.13 10.78
N PHE A 507 18.84 -6.26 10.05
CA PHE A 507 18.86 -6.10 8.59
C PHE A 507 19.36 -4.71 8.19
N ARG A 508 18.93 -3.69 8.96
CA ARG A 508 19.40 -2.32 8.79
C ARG A 508 20.90 -2.18 9.02
N ARG A 509 21.46 -2.75 10.09
CA ARG A 509 22.92 -2.74 10.34
C ARG A 509 23.68 -3.40 9.20
N ALA A 510 23.25 -4.57 8.76
CA ALA A 510 23.87 -5.28 7.64
C ALA A 510 23.87 -4.44 6.35
N ALA A 511 22.73 -3.79 6.05
CA ALA A 511 22.61 -2.91 4.90
C ALA A 511 23.53 -1.68 5.04
N ILE A 512 23.61 -1.04 6.21
CA ILE A 512 24.53 0.08 6.47
C ILE A 512 25.99 -0.32 6.27
N PHE A 513 26.43 -1.46 6.82
CA PHE A 513 27.78 -1.99 6.59
C PHE A 513 28.05 -2.17 5.08
N ALA A 514 27.09 -2.70 4.33
CA ALA A 514 27.24 -2.90 2.89
C ALA A 514 27.37 -1.58 2.10
N THR A 515 26.97 -0.44 2.66
CA THR A 515 27.21 0.88 2.05
C THR A 515 28.65 1.37 2.23
N GLU A 516 29.41 0.80 3.18
CA GLU A 516 30.76 1.28 3.50
C GLU A 516 31.76 1.00 2.37
N PRO A 517 32.78 1.88 2.18
CA PRO A 517 33.84 1.66 1.19
C PRO A 517 34.67 0.39 1.42
N THR A 518 34.69 -0.11 2.66
CA THR A 518 35.40 -1.32 3.09
C THR A 518 34.78 -2.60 2.53
N CYS A 519 33.48 -2.60 2.26
CA CYS A 519 32.79 -3.69 1.59
C CYS A 519 32.89 -3.54 0.07
N CYS A 520 33.33 -4.59 -0.65
CA CYS A 520 33.42 -4.53 -2.11
C CYS A 520 32.04 -4.60 -2.78
N ASP A 521 31.92 -4.09 -4.01
CA ASP A 521 30.63 -3.98 -4.73
C ASP A 521 29.88 -5.30 -4.92
N PRO A 522 30.54 -6.42 -5.30
CA PRO A 522 29.86 -7.70 -5.38
C PRO A 522 29.34 -8.16 -4.01
N CYS A 523 30.14 -8.02 -2.95
CA CYS A 523 29.72 -8.41 -1.59
C CYS A 523 28.59 -7.52 -1.07
N ALA A 524 28.65 -6.22 -1.29
CA ALA A 524 27.59 -5.28 -0.91
C ALA A 524 26.26 -5.63 -1.60
N SER A 525 26.31 -5.88 -2.91
CA SER A 525 25.14 -6.28 -3.70
C SER A 525 24.54 -7.60 -3.23
N ARG A 526 25.38 -8.58 -2.86
CA ARG A 526 24.95 -9.85 -2.25
C ARG A 526 24.31 -9.67 -0.88
N ILE A 527 24.87 -8.81 -0.02
CA ILE A 527 24.31 -8.50 1.30
C ILE A 527 22.94 -7.84 1.16
N GLY A 528 22.79 -6.86 0.25
CA GLY A 528 21.49 -6.23 -0.01
C GLY A 528 20.43 -7.23 -0.51
N CYS A 529 20.80 -8.10 -1.45
CA CYS A 529 19.91 -9.14 -1.97
C CYS A 529 19.52 -10.17 -0.89
N TRP A 530 20.46 -10.55 -0.02
CA TRP A 530 20.19 -11.40 1.15
C TRP A 530 19.23 -10.72 2.11
N ALA A 531 19.49 -9.47 2.47
CA ALA A 531 18.66 -8.71 3.40
C ALA A 531 17.21 -8.64 2.90
N ASP A 532 16.98 -8.36 1.62
CA ASP A 532 15.62 -8.37 1.04
C ASP A 532 14.95 -9.75 1.02
N SER A 533 15.72 -10.80 0.76
CA SER A 533 15.17 -12.16 0.69
C SER A 533 14.72 -12.65 2.07
N SER A 534 15.50 -12.31 3.11
CA SER A 534 15.26 -12.69 4.49
C SER A 534 14.40 -11.70 5.29
N ALA A 535 14.18 -10.47 4.78
CA ALA A 535 13.44 -9.40 5.47
C ALA A 535 12.00 -9.78 5.86
N HIS A 536 11.37 -10.71 5.14
CA HIS A 536 10.03 -11.21 5.43
C HIS A 536 9.88 -11.79 6.85
N THR A 537 10.99 -12.17 7.50
CA THR A 537 11.02 -12.63 8.89
C THR A 537 10.63 -11.54 9.89
N VAL A 538 10.75 -10.25 9.53
CA VAL A 538 10.21 -9.13 10.32
C VAL A 538 8.68 -9.15 10.29
N LEU A 539 8.10 -9.30 9.10
CA LEU A 539 6.63 -9.42 8.94
C LEU A 539 6.11 -10.66 9.67
N THR A 540 6.79 -11.79 9.53
CA THR A 540 6.43 -13.05 10.20
C THR A 540 6.45 -12.90 11.74
N ALA A 541 7.40 -12.15 12.29
CA ALA A 541 7.44 -11.88 13.73
C ALA A 541 6.26 -11.01 14.20
N LEU A 542 5.80 -10.05 13.39
CA LEU A 542 4.62 -9.24 13.68
C LEU A 542 3.31 -10.03 13.49
N MET A 543 3.28 -10.97 12.55
CA MET A 543 2.15 -11.88 12.38
C MET A 543 1.96 -12.77 13.62
N LYS A 544 3.07 -13.23 14.21
CA LYS A 544 3.07 -14.00 15.45
C LYS A 544 2.56 -13.22 16.65
N SER A 545 3.00 -11.97 16.79
CA SER A 545 2.63 -11.15 17.95
C SER A 545 1.21 -10.61 17.87
N ASP A 546 0.57 -10.63 16.70
CA ASP A 546 -0.82 -10.17 16.52
C ASP A 546 -1.77 -10.84 17.53
N GLN A 547 -1.74 -12.16 17.69
CA GLN A 547 -2.71 -12.85 18.56
C GLN A 547 -2.63 -12.44 20.03
N ASP A 548 -1.45 -12.00 20.47
CA ASP A 548 -1.12 -11.71 21.86
C ASP A 548 -1.15 -10.21 22.19
N THR A 549 -1.49 -9.36 21.21
CA THR A 549 -1.44 -7.90 21.34
C THR A 549 -2.78 -7.24 21.06
N SER A 550 -3.06 -6.13 21.73
CA SER A 550 -4.14 -5.24 21.32
C SER A 550 -3.82 -4.54 19.99
N ALA A 551 -4.80 -3.89 19.37
CA ALA A 551 -4.58 -3.11 18.15
C ALA A 551 -3.50 -2.03 18.36
N SER A 552 -3.61 -1.26 19.44
CA SER A 552 -2.63 -0.22 19.79
C SER A 552 -1.24 -0.81 20.08
N GLU A 553 -1.15 -1.92 20.80
CA GLU A 553 0.14 -2.57 21.08
C GLU A 553 0.82 -3.07 19.80
N TRP A 554 0.05 -3.68 18.90
CA TRP A 554 0.54 -4.16 17.61
C TRP A 554 0.97 -3.00 16.70
N MET A 555 0.16 -1.94 16.59
CA MET A 555 0.52 -0.73 15.86
C MET A 555 1.83 -0.10 16.36
N LEU A 556 2.06 -0.09 17.68
CA LEU A 556 3.30 0.43 18.26
C LEU A 556 4.51 -0.50 18.01
N GLN A 557 4.32 -1.82 17.96
CA GLN A 557 5.37 -2.75 17.50
C GLN A 557 5.72 -2.48 16.03
N CYS A 558 4.70 -2.30 15.17
CA CYS A 558 4.90 -1.95 13.78
C CYS A 558 5.61 -0.59 13.64
N HIS A 559 5.22 0.43 14.40
CA HIS A 559 5.92 1.72 14.41
C HIS A 559 7.39 1.57 14.82
N GLY A 560 7.70 0.77 15.84
CA GLY A 560 9.08 0.50 16.23
C GLY A 560 9.91 -0.12 15.11
N ALA A 561 9.34 -1.08 14.37
CA ALA A 561 10.02 -1.74 13.25
C ALA A 561 10.19 -0.81 12.05
N TRP A 562 9.18 0.01 11.74
CA TRP A 562 9.27 1.06 10.72
C TRP A 562 10.31 2.13 11.08
N ALA A 563 10.37 2.55 12.34
CA ALA A 563 11.26 3.62 12.78
C ALA A 563 12.76 3.29 12.54
N VAL A 564 13.12 2.01 12.46
CA VAL A 564 14.46 1.54 12.05
C VAL A 564 14.85 2.07 10.66
N THR A 565 13.90 2.26 9.76
CA THR A 565 14.17 2.72 8.39
C THR A 565 14.37 4.23 8.31
N THR A 566 14.18 4.96 9.41
CA THR A 566 14.31 6.41 9.42
C THR A 566 15.72 6.86 9.78
N TRP A 567 16.47 6.15 10.62
CA TRP A 567 17.77 6.60 11.13
C TRP A 567 18.90 5.58 10.86
N PRO A 568 20.20 5.97 10.80
CA PRO A 568 20.73 7.34 10.65
C PRO A 568 20.52 7.96 9.28
N VAL A 569 20.07 7.17 8.32
CA VAL A 569 19.78 7.58 6.94
C VAL A 569 18.36 7.13 6.58
N SER A 570 17.47 8.03 6.20
CA SER A 570 16.11 7.69 5.77
C SER A 570 16.14 6.80 4.53
N VAL A 571 15.66 5.57 4.66
CA VAL A 571 15.55 4.63 3.54
C VAL A 571 14.57 5.15 2.50
N ALA A 572 13.43 5.70 2.94
CA ALA A 572 12.43 6.30 2.05
C ALA A 572 13.07 7.42 1.20
N THR A 573 13.77 8.37 1.83
CA THR A 573 14.45 9.48 1.13
C THR A 573 15.48 8.98 0.12
N VAL A 574 16.28 7.97 0.49
CA VAL A 574 17.27 7.39 -0.42
C VAL A 574 16.60 6.75 -1.63
N LEU A 575 15.57 5.92 -1.42
CA LEU A 575 14.91 5.20 -2.51
C LEU A 575 14.19 6.16 -3.46
N SER A 576 13.23 6.93 -2.96
CA SER A 576 12.47 7.84 -3.83
C SER A 576 13.33 8.99 -4.37
N GLY A 577 14.28 9.49 -3.60
CA GLY A 577 15.21 10.53 -4.04
C GLY A 577 16.10 10.06 -5.19
N PHE A 578 16.70 8.87 -5.08
CA PHE A 578 17.48 8.26 -6.15
C PHE A 578 16.62 7.99 -7.38
N ASP A 579 15.45 7.37 -7.17
CA ASP A 579 14.53 7.01 -8.25
C ASP A 579 14.04 8.22 -9.04
N LEU A 580 13.95 9.42 -8.45
CA LEU A 580 13.56 10.63 -9.16
C LEU A 580 14.67 11.14 -10.10
N ILE A 581 15.94 10.90 -9.77
CA ILE A 581 17.09 11.52 -10.47
C ILE A 581 17.90 10.53 -11.32
N CYS A 582 17.72 9.22 -11.13
CA CYS A 582 18.48 8.21 -11.86
C CYS A 582 17.93 7.97 -13.27
N PHE A 583 18.83 7.52 -14.15
CA PHE A 583 18.46 6.91 -15.42
C PHE A 583 18.03 5.46 -15.17
N ALA A 584 16.71 5.23 -15.13
CA ALA A 584 16.12 3.91 -14.95
C ALA A 584 15.84 3.23 -16.29
N THR A 585 16.33 2.00 -16.47
CA THR A 585 16.04 1.15 -17.63
C THR A 585 15.45 -0.18 -17.18
N GLN A 586 14.84 -0.89 -18.11
CA GLN A 586 14.27 -2.21 -17.87
C GLN A 586 14.58 -3.12 -19.04
N GLU A 587 15.02 -4.34 -18.73
CA GLU A 587 15.13 -5.41 -19.72
C GLU A 587 13.74 -5.86 -20.15
N ASN A 588 13.50 -5.95 -21.46
CA ASN A 588 12.23 -6.50 -21.97
C ASN A 588 11.97 -7.88 -21.35
N GLY A 589 10.77 -8.11 -20.87
CA GLY A 589 10.31 -9.29 -20.12
C GLY A 589 10.79 -9.38 -18.66
N ALA A 590 11.46 -8.37 -18.09
CA ALA A 590 11.99 -8.41 -16.72
C ALA A 590 10.91 -8.78 -15.69
N MET A 591 9.76 -8.13 -15.76
CA MET A 591 8.62 -8.25 -14.85
C MET A 591 7.45 -9.00 -15.50
N GLY A 592 7.67 -9.68 -16.64
CA GLY A 592 6.63 -10.43 -17.34
C GLY A 592 5.53 -9.50 -17.86
N GLN A 593 4.26 -9.79 -17.52
CA GLN A 593 3.13 -8.92 -17.89
C GLN A 593 3.17 -7.55 -17.20
N ARG A 594 3.87 -7.45 -16.05
CA ARG A 594 4.05 -6.20 -15.32
C ARG A 594 5.06 -5.25 -15.94
N ASP A 595 5.72 -5.66 -17.01
CA ASP A 595 6.59 -4.77 -17.77
C ASP A 595 5.88 -3.48 -18.20
N PHE A 596 4.57 -3.57 -18.31
CA PHE A 596 3.75 -2.52 -18.85
C PHE A 596 2.64 -2.06 -17.89
N VAL A 597 2.19 -2.89 -16.95
CA VAL A 597 1.15 -2.53 -15.97
C VAL A 597 1.61 -2.88 -14.56
N ASP A 598 1.60 -1.92 -13.65
CA ASP A 598 1.66 -2.21 -12.21
C ASP A 598 0.25 -2.43 -11.65
N CYS A 599 0.16 -3.36 -10.71
CA CYS A 599 -1.02 -3.61 -9.89
C CYS A 599 -0.60 -3.61 -8.42
#